data_AF-A0A838PF53-F1
#
_entry.id   AF-A0A838PF53-F1
#
_cell.length_a   1.000
_cell.length_b   1.000
_cell.length_c   1.000
_cell.angle_alpha   90.00
_cell.angle_beta   90.00
_cell.angle_gamma   90.00
#
_symmetry.space_group_name_H-M   'P 1'
#
loop_
_entity.id
_entity.type
_entity.pdbx_description
1 polymer ?
#
loop_
_entity_poly.entity_id
_entity_poly.type
_entity_poly.pdbx_seq_one_letter_code
_entity_poly.pdbx_strand_id
1 'polypeptide(L)'
;MVEEQLTIEAQETVDELWAEQVIPFKFTAYRVEAREPGHYTVHFSDTQLPLLFVYWNPEKESYKRAVREVVERTVGRRSRAKCAGQNWPV
;
A
#
# COMPACT_ATOMS: atom_id res chain seq x y z
N MET A 1 -10.87 -0.35 -16.62
CA MET A 1 -10.77 1.11 -16.40
C MET A 1 -10.72 1.51 -14.92
N VAL A 2 -11.26 0.73 -13.97
CA VAL A 2 -11.18 1.07 -12.53
C VAL A 2 -9.78 0.79 -11.95
N GLU A 3 -9.16 -0.33 -12.30
CA GLU A 3 -7.83 -0.72 -11.79
C GLU A 3 -6.72 0.26 -12.17
N GLU A 4 -6.79 0.87 -13.36
CA GLU A 4 -5.81 1.85 -13.81
C GLU A 4 -5.91 3.15 -13.01
N GLN A 5 -7.12 3.63 -12.73
CA GLN A 5 -7.34 4.79 -11.83
C GLN A 5 -6.84 4.49 -10.41
N LEU A 6 -7.15 3.30 -9.87
CA LEU A 6 -6.64 2.89 -8.55
C LEU A 6 -5.12 2.77 -8.53
N THR A 7 -4.50 2.41 -9.66
CA THR A 7 -3.04 2.37 -9.78
C THR A 7 -2.46 3.78 -9.74
N ILE A 8 -3.07 4.73 -10.44
CA ILE A 8 -2.68 6.15 -10.39
C ILE A 8 -2.86 6.71 -8.98
N GLU A 9 -4.01 6.52 -8.36
CA GLU A 9 -4.27 6.99 -6.98
C GLU A 9 -3.30 6.36 -5.97
N ALA A 10 -3.00 5.06 -6.09
CA ALA A 10 -2.03 4.39 -5.24
C ALA A 10 -0.63 4.98 -5.44
N GLN A 11 -0.25 5.25 -6.69
CA GLN A 11 1.04 5.85 -7.04
C GLN A 11 1.16 7.28 -6.48
N GLU A 12 0.14 8.11 -6.60
CA GLU A 12 0.10 9.45 -6.03
C GLU A 12 0.22 9.40 -4.51
N THR A 13 -0.51 8.48 -3.87
CA THR A 13 -0.47 8.31 -2.41
C THR A 13 0.94 7.96 -1.91
N VAL A 14 1.62 7.02 -2.57
CA VAL A 14 2.99 6.65 -2.15
C VAL A 14 4.02 7.73 -2.50
N ASP A 15 3.81 8.51 -3.57
CA ASP A 15 4.69 9.63 -3.92
C ASP A 15 4.54 10.76 -2.90
N GLU A 16 3.31 11.07 -2.46
CA GLU A 16 3.04 12.01 -1.36
C GLU A 16 3.69 11.55 -0.06
N LEU A 17 3.53 10.28 0.34
CA LEU A 17 4.15 9.76 1.56
C LEU A 17 5.68 9.83 1.50
N TRP A 18 6.26 9.65 0.32
CA TRP A 18 7.70 9.80 0.11
C TRP A 18 8.12 11.27 0.19
N ALA A 19 7.37 12.18 -0.43
CA ALA A 19 7.60 13.63 -0.36
C ALA A 19 7.45 14.17 1.07
N GLU A 20 6.48 13.66 1.84
CA GLU A 20 6.29 13.95 3.28
C GLU A 20 7.37 13.28 4.16
N GLN A 21 8.29 12.49 3.58
CA GLN A 21 9.32 11.71 4.28
C GLN A 21 8.77 10.71 5.31
N VAL A 22 7.51 10.29 5.15
CA VAL A 22 6.87 9.27 6.00
C VAL A 22 7.44 7.88 5.68
N ILE A 23 7.75 7.64 4.40
CA ILE A 23 8.39 6.42 3.95
C ILE A 23 9.85 6.69 3.51
N PRO A 24 10.79 5.80 3.84
CA PRO A 24 12.22 6.01 3.55
C PRO A 24 12.61 5.67 2.10
N PHE A 25 11.70 5.08 1.32
CA PHE A 25 11.96 4.62 -0.04
C PHE A 25 10.82 5.03 -0.96
N LYS A 26 11.15 5.26 -2.24
CA LYS A 26 10.15 5.57 -3.26
C LYS A 26 9.55 4.26 -3.80
N PHE A 27 8.24 4.10 -3.69
CA PHE A 27 7.53 2.97 -4.26
C PHE A 27 6.92 3.33 -5.62
N THR A 28 7.00 2.38 -6.55
CA THR A 28 6.38 2.49 -7.88
C THR A 28 5.29 1.45 -8.03
N ALA A 29 4.03 1.87 -7.90
CA ALA A 29 2.86 1.03 -8.13
C ALA A 29 2.66 0.87 -9.63
N TYR A 30 2.72 -0.37 -10.13
CA TYR A 30 2.56 -0.63 -11.56
C TYR A 30 1.22 -1.30 -11.90
N ARG A 31 0.57 -1.93 -10.92
CA ARG A 31 -0.71 -2.60 -11.12
C ARG A 31 -1.49 -2.75 -9.82
N VAL A 32 -2.80 -2.58 -9.90
CA VAL A 32 -3.73 -2.95 -8.83
C VAL A 32 -4.61 -4.09 -9.32
N GLU A 33 -4.67 -5.17 -8.56
CA GLU A 33 -5.59 -6.29 -8.80
C GLU A 33 -6.72 -6.26 -7.77
N ALA A 34 -7.96 -6.17 -8.22
CA ALA A 34 -9.14 -6.36 -7.37
C ALA A 34 -9.43 -7.86 -7.27
N ARG A 35 -9.12 -8.47 -6.12
CA ARG A 35 -9.43 -9.90 -5.93
C ARG A 35 -10.90 -10.11 -5.58
N GLU A 36 -11.42 -9.27 -4.70
CA GLU A 36 -12.78 -9.32 -4.19
C GLU A 36 -13.27 -7.90 -3.91
N PRO A 37 -14.59 -7.64 -3.88
CA PRO A 37 -15.10 -6.33 -3.48
C PRO A 37 -14.58 -5.98 -2.09
N GLY A 38 -13.82 -4.89 -2.02
CA GLY A 38 -13.16 -4.42 -0.80
C GLY A 38 -11.73 -4.90 -0.59
N HIS A 39 -11.25 -5.88 -1.36
CA HIS A 39 -9.88 -6.41 -1.28
C HIS A 39 -9.09 -6.12 -2.56
N TYR A 40 -8.14 -5.20 -2.44
CA TYR A 40 -7.27 -4.76 -3.52
C TYR A 40 -5.83 -5.16 -3.22
N THR A 41 -5.12 -5.64 -4.22
CA THR A 41 -3.69 -5.96 -4.14
C THR A 41 -2.94 -4.97 -5.02
N VAL A 42 -2.11 -4.13 -4.41
CA VAL A 42 -1.25 -3.19 -5.13
C VAL A 42 0.09 -3.87 -5.35
N HIS A 43 0.51 -3.96 -6.60
CA HIS A 43 1.80 -4.51 -6.99
C HIS A 43 2.77 -3.38 -7.21
N PHE A 44 3.94 -3.49 -6.58
CA PHE A 44 5.02 -2.53 -6.77
C PHE A 44 6.18 -3.17 -7.51
N SER A 45 6.88 -2.34 -8.26
CA SER A 45 8.10 -2.74 -8.96
C SER A 45 9.28 -2.91 -7.99
N ASP A 46 9.13 -2.43 -6.75
CA ASP A 46 10.19 -2.41 -5.76
C ASP A 46 10.33 -3.75 -5.02
N THR A 47 11.57 -4.22 -4.90
CA THR A 47 11.87 -5.51 -4.25
C THR A 47 11.66 -5.50 -2.73
N GLN A 48 11.64 -4.33 -2.10
CA GLN A 48 11.37 -4.25 -0.67
C GLN A 48 9.90 -4.53 -0.41
N LEU A 49 8.99 -4.04 -1.24
CA LEU A 49 7.56 -4.25 -1.06
C LEU A 49 6.91 -4.71 -2.36
N PRO A 50 7.08 -5.98 -2.78
CA PRO A 50 6.59 -6.43 -4.08
C PRO A 50 5.07 -6.36 -4.21
N LEU A 51 4.36 -6.47 -3.09
CA LEU A 51 2.91 -6.50 -3.04
C LEU A 51 2.39 -5.93 -1.72
N LEU A 52 1.24 -5.28 -1.79
CA LEU A 52 0.55 -4.69 -0.66
C LEU A 52 -0.93 -5.02 -0.72
N PHE A 53 -1.45 -5.58 0.37
CA PHE A 53 -2.86 -5.90 0.49
C PHE A 53 -3.58 -4.71 1.13
N VAL A 54 -4.45 -4.08 0.36
CA VAL A 54 -5.25 -2.94 0.77
C VAL A 54 -6.70 -3.39 0.89
N TYR A 55 -7.22 -3.31 2.11
CA TYR A 55 -8.66 -3.46 2.34
C TYR A 55 -9.27 -2.06 2.27
N TRP A 56 -10.10 -1.81 1.26
CA TRP A 56 -10.73 -0.52 1.04
C TRP A 56 -12.24 -0.68 0.88
N ASN A 57 -13.00 -0.06 1.78
CA ASN A 57 -14.46 -0.05 1.68
C ASN A 57 -14.95 1.34 1.22
N PRO A 58 -15.46 1.49 -0.01
CA PRO A 58 -15.84 2.80 -0.58
C PRO A 58 -16.95 3.51 0.20
N GLU A 59 -17.76 2.77 0.94
CA GLU A 59 -18.83 3.32 1.80
C GLU A 59 -18.32 3.92 3.11
N LYS A 60 -17.11 3.55 3.55
CA LYS A 60 -16.56 3.97 4.85
C LYS A 60 -15.41 4.96 4.73
N GLU A 61 -14.58 4.86 3.70
CA GLU A 61 -13.40 5.69 3.53
C GLU A 61 -12.95 5.84 2.07
N SER A 62 -12.10 6.83 1.82
CA SER A 62 -11.47 7.04 0.52
C SER A 62 -10.29 6.08 0.30
N TYR A 63 -10.11 5.60 -0.93
CA TYR A 63 -9.04 4.65 -1.29
C TYR A 63 -7.65 5.16 -0.87
N LYS A 64 -7.36 6.43 -1.16
CA LYS A 64 -6.13 7.12 -0.72
C LYS A 64 -5.84 6.98 0.77
N ARG A 65 -6.87 7.05 1.62
CA ARG A 65 -6.72 6.92 3.09
C ARG A 65 -6.41 5.49 3.50
N ALA A 66 -7.10 4.51 2.91
CA ALA A 66 -6.84 3.09 3.13
C ALA A 66 -5.41 2.71 2.71
N VAL A 67 -4.98 3.13 1.50
CA VAL A 67 -3.62 2.90 0.99
C VAL A 67 -2.60 3.53 1.93
N ARG A 68 -2.80 4.79 2.33
CA ARG A 68 -1.91 5.50 3.24
C ARG A 68 -1.73 4.74 4.56
N GLU A 69 -2.81 4.39 5.24
CA GLU A 69 -2.75 3.66 6.51
C GLU A 69 -2.00 2.33 6.37
N VAL A 70 -2.27 1.58 5.29
CA VAL A 70 -1.64 0.29 5.04
C VAL A 70 -0.14 0.45 4.71
N VAL A 71 0.24 1.46 3.92
CA VAL A 71 1.64 1.77 3.61
C VAL A 71 2.39 2.19 4.88
N GLU A 72 1.84 3.14 5.64
CA GLU A 72 2.41 3.59 6.91
C GLU A 72 2.58 2.43 7.89
N ARG A 73 1.57 1.57 8.01
CA ARG A 73 1.63 0.38 8.85
C ARG A 73 2.68 -0.61 8.35
N THR A 74 2.80 -0.83 7.05
CA THR A 74 3.71 -1.82 6.47
C THR A 74 5.16 -1.36 6.55
N VAL A 75 5.43 -0.10 6.20
CA VAL A 75 6.75 0.53 6.31
C VAL A 75 7.13 0.71 7.77
N GLY A 76 6.22 1.21 8.61
CA GLY A 76 6.42 1.34 10.05
C GLY A 76 6.67 -0.01 10.73
N ARG A 77 5.94 -1.08 10.33
CA ARG A 77 6.24 -2.45 10.77
C ARG A 77 7.60 -2.90 10.33
N ARG A 78 8.04 -2.59 9.10
CA ARG A 78 9.36 -3.03 8.62
C ARG A 78 10.51 -2.30 9.33
N SER A 79 10.33 -1.01 9.67
CA SER A 79 11.25 -0.27 10.53
C SER A 79 11.31 -0.84 11.95
N ARG A 80 10.20 -1.37 12.48
CA ARG A 80 10.16 -2.07 13.78
C ARG A 80 10.58 -3.54 13.71
N ALA A 81 10.43 -4.21 12.57
CA ALA A 81 10.75 -5.63 12.37
C ALA A 81 12.26 -5.89 12.28
N LYS A 82 13.08 -4.85 12.07
CA LYS A 82 14.51 -4.92 12.40
C LYS A 82 14.77 -5.16 13.90
N CYS A 83 13.77 -5.00 14.77
CA CYS A 83 13.87 -5.24 16.21
C CYS A 83 12.86 -6.26 16.76
N ALA A 84 11.86 -6.72 16.00
CA ALA A 84 10.86 -7.66 16.51
C ALA A 84 10.34 -8.60 15.42
N GLY A 85 10.73 -9.88 15.51
CA GLY A 85 10.07 -10.95 14.78
C GLY A 85 8.60 -11.08 15.21
N GLN A 86 7.70 -11.27 14.25
CA GLN A 86 6.36 -11.86 14.39
C GLN A 86 5.72 -11.90 12.99
N ASN A 87 5.58 -13.08 12.39
CA ASN A 87 4.46 -14.03 12.51
C ASN A 87 3.11 -13.40 12.10
N TRP A 88 2.61 -13.80 10.92
CA TRP A 88 1.22 -13.63 10.52
C TRP A 88 0.64 -15.02 10.24
N PRO A 89 -0.57 -15.35 10.74
CA PRO A 89 -1.17 -16.65 10.53
C PRO A 89 -1.59 -16.81 9.06
N VAL A 90 -1.35 -18.02 8.57
CA VAL A 90 -1.78 -18.54 7.27
C VAL A 90 -3.29 -18.72 7.20
#